data_AF-A0A354XWV3-F1
#
_entry.id   AF-A0A354XWV3-F1
#
_cell.length_a   1.000
_cell.length_b   1.000
_cell.length_c   1.000
_cell.angle_alpha   90.00
_cell.angle_beta   90.00
_cell.angle_gamma   90.00
#
_symmetry.space_group_name_H-M   'P 1'
#
loop_
_entity.id
_entity.type
_entity.pdbx_description
1 polymer ?
#
loop_
_entity_poly.entity_id
_entity_poly.type
_entity_poly.pdbx_seq_one_letter_code
_entity_poly.pdbx_strand_id
1 'polypeptide(L)'
;MKNIDVNEIYTLFEEIKELVKAGNKKNTAIQPEIELPDLSAITELSYKLDETIGEIRKPVRTEHHHIFTIASGKVFFGVITICIALLLSSFVIYYQRKEIFTYRDNNLKYRYIQMQGEITPAGLINLDSIFENRRDSVKKIRQQVE
;
A
#
# COMPACT_ATOMS: atom_id res chain seq x y z
N MET A 1 100.74 -15.00 -9.80
CA MET A 1 99.55 -14.41 -10.43
C MET A 1 99.47 -14.97 -11.84
N LYS A 2 98.38 -15.67 -12.18
CA LYS A 2 98.21 -16.35 -13.47
C LYS A 2 97.77 -15.28 -14.48
N ASN A 3 98.60 -15.02 -15.48
CA ASN A 3 98.30 -14.03 -16.52
C ASN A 3 97.14 -14.57 -17.37
N ILE A 4 95.98 -13.94 -17.26
CA ILE A 4 94.81 -14.31 -18.08
C ILE A 4 95.12 -13.88 -19.51
N ASP A 5 95.05 -14.83 -20.44
CA ASP A 5 95.31 -14.58 -21.86
C ASP A 5 94.14 -13.79 -22.46
N VAL A 6 94.45 -12.64 -23.04
CA VAL A 6 93.47 -11.75 -23.66
C VAL A 6 92.74 -12.45 -24.82
N ASN A 7 93.39 -13.42 -25.47
CA ASN A 7 92.79 -14.18 -26.55
C ASN A 7 91.67 -15.11 -26.05
N GLU A 8 91.81 -15.68 -24.84
CA GLU A 8 90.80 -16.53 -24.20
C GLU A 8 89.54 -15.73 -23.85
N ILE A 9 89.72 -14.48 -23.36
CA ILE A 9 88.62 -13.54 -23.11
C ILE A 9 87.88 -13.20 -24.40
N TYR A 10 88.59 -12.99 -25.50
CA TYR A 10 87.99 -12.69 -26.81
C TYR A 10 87.14 -13.85 -27.34
N THR A 11 87.61 -15.10 -27.17
CA THR A 11 86.84 -16.27 -27.60
C THR A 11 85.54 -16.44 -26.82
N LEU A 12 85.57 -16.26 -25.49
CA LEU A 12 84.38 -16.31 -24.65
C LEU A 12 83.37 -15.20 -24.99
N PHE A 13 83.86 -14.03 -25.38
CA PHE A 13 83.00 -12.90 -25.74
C PHE A 13 82.27 -13.14 -27.08
N GLU A 14 82.96 -13.68 -28.09
CA GLU A 14 82.30 -14.05 -29.36
C GLU A 14 81.31 -15.20 -29.17
N GLU A 15 81.59 -16.15 -28.28
CA GLU A 15 80.67 -17.25 -27.96
C GLU A 15 79.38 -16.75 -27.28
N ILE A 16 79.49 -15.82 -26.32
CA ILE A 16 78.34 -15.15 -25.70
C ILE A 16 77.55 -14.36 -26.73
N LYS A 17 78.23 -13.66 -27.65
CA LYS A 17 77.58 -12.86 -28.70
C LYS A 17 76.82 -13.74 -29.70
N GLU A 18 77.36 -14.90 -30.08
CA GLU A 18 76.65 -15.89 -30.89
C GLU A 18 75.45 -16.50 -30.14
N LEU A 19 75.58 -16.81 -28.83
CA LEU A 19 74.45 -17.27 -28.02
C LEU A 19 73.34 -16.23 -27.90
N VAL A 20 73.67 -14.96 -27.73
CA VAL A 20 72.70 -13.85 -27.72
C VAL A 20 72.05 -13.68 -29.09
N LYS A 21 72.82 -13.79 -30.18
CA LYS A 21 72.30 -13.71 -31.55
C LYS A 21 71.39 -14.90 -31.89
N ALA A 22 71.74 -16.11 -31.46
CA ALA A 22 70.92 -17.31 -31.61
C ALA A 22 69.63 -17.25 -30.76
N GLY A 23 69.71 -16.71 -29.54
CA GLY A 23 68.55 -16.43 -28.69
C GLY A 23 67.61 -15.39 -29.32
N ASN A 24 68.17 -14.33 -29.92
CA ASN A 24 67.38 -13.29 -30.58
C ASN A 24 66.75 -13.78 -31.90
N LYS A 25 67.42 -14.68 -32.65
CA LYS A 25 66.85 -15.34 -33.84
C LYS A 25 65.66 -16.25 -33.52
N LYS A 26 65.59 -16.80 -32.30
CA LYS A 26 64.42 -17.57 -31.81
C LYS A 26 63.24 -16.70 -31.39
N ASN A 27 63.44 -15.38 -31.27
CA ASN A 27 62.41 -14.42 -30.87
C ASN A 27 61.87 -13.57 -32.03
N THR A 28 62.27 -13.85 -33.28
CA THR A 28 61.69 -13.17 -34.43
C THR A 28 60.35 -13.81 -34.79
N ALA A 29 59.29 -13.02 -34.60
CA ALA A 29 57.91 -13.20 -35.03
C ALA A 29 57.06 -14.22 -34.24
N ILE A 30 56.70 -13.86 -33.01
CA ILE A 30 55.33 -14.08 -32.54
C ILE A 30 54.78 -12.71 -32.15
N GLN A 31 54.09 -12.05 -33.08
CA GLN A 31 53.12 -11.02 -32.70
C GLN A 31 52.04 -11.77 -31.89
N PRO A 32 51.71 -11.39 -30.64
CA PRO A 32 50.50 -11.90 -30.04
C PRO A 32 49.34 -11.26 -30.80
N GLU A 33 48.81 -11.98 -31.79
CA GLU A 33 47.45 -11.73 -32.24
C GLU A 33 46.59 -11.93 -30.99
N ILE A 34 46.07 -10.83 -30.44
CA ILE A 34 45.10 -10.89 -29.35
C ILE A 34 43.84 -11.46 -29.98
N GLU A 35 43.74 -12.79 -30.00
CA GLU A 35 42.48 -13.48 -30.29
C GLU A 35 41.48 -12.97 -29.26
N LEU A 36 40.48 -12.25 -29.75
CA LEU A 36 39.38 -11.75 -28.93
C LEU A 36 38.79 -12.96 -28.18
N PRO A 37 38.81 -13.00 -26.85
CA PRO A 37 38.30 -14.14 -26.10
C PRO A 37 36.84 -14.38 -26.50
N ASP A 38 36.46 -15.66 -26.66
CA ASP A 38 35.10 -16.07 -27.03
C ASP A 38 34.09 -15.56 -26.00
N LEU A 39 33.57 -14.35 -26.25
CA LEU A 39 32.65 -13.64 -25.39
C LEU A 39 31.22 -14.19 -25.55
N SER A 40 31.03 -15.22 -26.38
CA SER A 40 29.74 -15.87 -26.62
C SER A 40 29.12 -16.38 -25.32
N ALA A 41 29.91 -17.08 -24.48
CA ALA A 41 29.43 -17.58 -23.20
C ALA A 41 29.02 -16.45 -22.23
N ILE A 42 29.77 -15.35 -22.22
CA ILE A 42 29.46 -14.18 -21.37
C ILE A 42 28.20 -13.46 -21.88
N THR A 43 28.05 -13.36 -23.21
CA THR A 43 26.88 -12.75 -23.84
C THR A 43 25.62 -13.58 -23.61
N GLU A 44 25.73 -14.91 -23.70
CA GLU A 44 24.64 -15.84 -23.39
C GLU A 44 24.22 -15.74 -21.92
N LEU A 45 25.19 -15.70 -20.99
CA LEU A 45 24.90 -15.53 -19.57
C LEU A 45 24.28 -14.16 -19.27
N SER A 46 24.74 -13.09 -19.94
CA SER A 46 24.16 -11.76 -19.82
C SER A 46 22.71 -11.73 -20.33
N TYR A 47 22.42 -12.42 -21.42
CA TYR A 47 21.06 -12.54 -21.96
C TYR A 47 20.13 -13.29 -21.00
N LYS A 48 20.57 -14.42 -20.44
CA LYS A 48 19.81 -15.17 -19.42
C LYS A 48 19.58 -14.35 -18.15
N LEU A 49 20.56 -13.55 -17.75
CA LEU A 49 20.44 -12.66 -16.60
C LEU A 49 19.38 -11.58 -16.86
N ASP A 50 19.40 -10.94 -18.03
CA ASP A 50 18.41 -9.93 -18.42
C ASP A 50 17.00 -10.52 -18.54
N GLU A 51 16.87 -11.74 -19.06
CA GLU A 51 15.60 -12.47 -19.11
C GLU A 51 15.04 -12.75 -17.71
N THR A 52 15.91 -13.22 -16.80
CA THR A 52 15.54 -13.50 -15.40
C THR A 52 15.16 -12.22 -14.65
N ILE A 53 15.91 -11.13 -14.84
CA ILE A 53 15.60 -9.81 -14.27
C ILE A 53 14.26 -9.30 -14.82
N GLY A 54 14.02 -9.48 -16.11
CA GLY A 54 12.75 -9.15 -16.76
C GLY A 54 11.57 -9.93 -16.20
N GLU A 55 11.78 -11.21 -15.84
CA GLU A 55 10.76 -12.05 -15.21
C GLU A 55 10.50 -11.64 -13.75
N ILE A 56 11.53 -11.39 -12.96
CA ILE A 56 11.41 -10.95 -11.55
C ILE A 56 10.79 -9.55 -11.45
N ARG A 57 11.06 -8.67 -12.42
CA ARG A 57 10.51 -7.30 -12.47
C ARG A 57 9.03 -7.26 -12.84
N LYS A 58 8.43 -8.37 -13.29
CA LYS A 58 6.98 -8.42 -13.51
C LYS A 58 6.28 -8.15 -12.18
N PRO A 59 5.32 -7.22 -12.12
CA PRO A 59 4.64 -6.90 -10.88
C PRO A 59 3.91 -8.15 -10.36
N VAL A 60 4.36 -8.67 -9.23
CA VAL A 60 3.67 -9.74 -8.51
C VAL A 60 2.34 -9.17 -8.03
N ARG A 61 1.23 -9.68 -8.56
CA ARG A 61 -0.10 -9.37 -8.03
C ARG A 61 -0.22 -9.95 -6.62
N THR A 62 -0.16 -9.10 -5.62
CA THR A 62 -0.43 -9.48 -4.23
C THR A 62 -1.95 -9.55 -4.03
N GLU A 63 -2.48 -10.76 -3.92
CA GLU A 63 -3.89 -10.99 -3.60
C GLU A 63 -4.08 -11.03 -2.07
N HIS A 64 -4.85 -10.10 -1.54
CA HIS A 64 -5.18 -10.06 -0.11
C HIS A 64 -6.45 -10.88 0.14
N HIS A 65 -6.30 -12.04 0.77
CA HIS A 65 -7.43 -12.87 1.20
C HIS A 65 -7.70 -12.66 2.69
N HIS A 66 -8.94 -12.31 3.04
CA HIS A 66 -9.41 -12.29 4.43
C HIS A 66 -10.19 -13.57 4.70
N ILE A 67 -9.62 -14.42 5.57
CA ILE A 67 -10.24 -15.69 5.97
C ILE A 67 -10.73 -15.53 7.41
N PHE A 68 -12.03 -15.71 7.61
CA PHE A 68 -12.64 -15.75 8.93
C PHE A 68 -12.95 -17.20 9.27
N THR A 69 -12.17 -17.78 10.18
CA THR A 69 -12.37 -19.14 10.66
C THR A 69 -13.23 -19.12 11.90
N ILE A 70 -14.46 -19.62 11.80
CA ILE A 70 -15.36 -19.73 12.95
C ILE A 70 -15.17 -21.11 13.58
N ALA A 71 -14.55 -21.14 14.77
CA ALA A 71 -14.15 -22.38 15.44
C ALA A 71 -15.33 -23.20 16.01
N SER A 72 -16.52 -22.60 16.15
CA SER A 72 -17.67 -23.27 16.79
C SER A 72 -18.99 -22.82 16.19
N GLY A 73 -19.81 -23.79 15.76
CA GLY A 73 -21.16 -23.52 15.26
C GLY A 73 -22.05 -22.81 16.29
N LYS A 74 -21.85 -23.07 17.58
CA LYS A 74 -22.60 -22.38 18.65
C LYS A 74 -22.34 -20.87 18.65
N VAL A 75 -21.09 -20.48 18.46
CA VAL A 75 -20.69 -19.06 18.37
C VAL A 75 -21.27 -18.43 17.11
N PHE A 76 -21.25 -19.15 15.98
CA PHE A 76 -21.86 -18.66 14.73
C PHE A 76 -23.34 -18.34 14.89
N PHE A 77 -24.12 -19.28 15.43
CA PHE A 77 -25.55 -19.05 15.67
C PHE A 77 -25.76 -17.92 16.69
N GLY A 78 -24.93 -17.82 17.73
CA GLY A 78 -24.98 -16.71 18.68
C GLY A 78 -24.82 -15.34 18.01
N VAL A 79 -23.83 -15.19 17.11
CA VAL A 79 -23.62 -13.97 16.34
C VAL A 79 -24.84 -13.66 15.46
N ILE A 80 -25.38 -14.66 14.75
CA ILE A 80 -26.58 -14.49 13.92
C ILE A 80 -27.76 -14.02 14.77
N THR A 81 -28.00 -14.63 15.93
CA THR A 81 -29.10 -14.24 16.83
C THR A 81 -28.95 -12.80 17.32
N ILE A 82 -27.74 -12.38 17.69
CA ILE A 82 -27.47 -10.99 18.10
C ILE A 82 -27.74 -10.04 16.93
N CYS A 83 -27.27 -10.35 15.73
CA CYS A 83 -27.53 -9.54 14.54
C CYS A 83 -29.03 -9.38 14.28
N ILE A 84 -29.81 -10.47 14.35
CA ILE A 84 -31.27 -10.42 14.18
C ILE A 84 -31.93 -9.58 15.28
N ALA A 85 -31.52 -9.76 16.55
CA ALA A 85 -32.05 -8.99 17.67
C ALA A 85 -31.78 -7.48 17.51
N LEU A 86 -30.59 -7.10 17.03
CA LEU A 86 -30.25 -5.71 16.75
C LEU A 86 -31.07 -5.11 15.60
N LEU A 87 -31.33 -5.90 14.55
CA LEU A 87 -32.18 -5.47 13.44
C LEU A 87 -33.63 -5.25 13.90
N LEU A 88 -34.19 -6.18 14.67
CA LEU A 88 -35.53 -6.06 15.25
C LEU A 88 -35.62 -4.86 16.20
N SER A 89 -34.62 -4.65 17.05
CA SER A 89 -34.54 -3.49 17.94
C SER A 89 -34.52 -2.18 17.15
N SER A 90 -33.70 -2.11 16.09
CA SER A 90 -33.62 -0.94 15.21
C SER A 90 -34.96 -0.65 14.53
N PHE A 91 -35.67 -1.69 14.10
CA PHE A 91 -37.00 -1.57 13.53
C PHE A 91 -38.00 -1.01 14.55
N VAL A 92 -38.06 -1.58 15.75
CA VAL A 92 -38.94 -1.11 16.83
C VAL A 92 -38.66 0.37 17.16
N ILE A 93 -37.39 0.76 17.29
CA ILE A 93 -36.99 2.15 17.54
C ILE A 93 -37.45 3.05 16.38
N TYR A 94 -37.31 2.61 15.14
CA TYR A 94 -37.74 3.37 13.98
C TYR A 94 -39.24 3.66 13.99
N TYR A 95 -40.07 2.66 14.31
CA TYR A 95 -41.52 2.83 14.41
C TYR A 95 -41.91 3.77 15.55
N GLN A 96 -41.29 3.61 16.73
CA GLN A 96 -41.56 4.49 17.87
C GLN A 96 -41.10 5.93 17.65
N ARG A 97 -40.13 6.16 16.75
CA ARG A 97 -39.55 7.49 16.52
C ARG A 97 -40.60 8.55 16.15
N LYS A 98 -41.62 8.16 15.38
CA LYS A 98 -42.71 9.06 15.00
C LYS A 98 -43.53 9.49 16.22
N GLU A 99 -43.95 8.52 17.03
CA GLU A 99 -44.75 8.79 18.24
C GLU A 99 -43.96 9.62 19.25
N ILE A 100 -42.68 9.28 19.49
CA ILE A 100 -41.80 10.04 20.38
C ILE A 100 -41.68 11.51 19.92
N PHE A 101 -41.57 11.74 18.61
CA PHE A 101 -41.53 13.09 18.07
C PHE A 101 -42.85 13.84 18.34
N THR A 102 -43.99 13.20 18.07
CA THR A 102 -45.32 13.76 18.32
C THR A 102 -45.54 14.08 19.80
N TYR A 103 -45.18 13.17 20.72
CA TYR A 103 -45.30 13.43 22.16
C TYR A 103 -44.44 14.60 22.63
N ARG A 104 -43.21 14.70 22.11
CA ARG A 104 -42.31 15.80 22.42
C ARG A 104 -42.86 17.13 21.92
N ASP A 105 -43.39 17.16 20.71
CA ASP A 105 -43.96 18.37 20.11
C ASP A 105 -45.26 18.79 20.82
N ASN A 106 -46.12 17.83 21.18
CA ASN A 106 -47.32 18.10 21.99
C ASN A 106 -46.97 18.64 23.38
N ASN A 107 -45.95 18.08 24.04
CA ASN A 107 -45.47 18.58 25.32
C ASN A 107 -44.94 20.02 25.21
N LEU A 108 -44.18 20.32 24.15
CA LEU A 108 -43.70 21.68 23.90
C LEU A 108 -44.86 22.64 23.60
N LYS A 109 -45.85 22.20 22.81
CA LYS A 109 -47.06 22.98 22.50
C LYS A 109 -47.84 23.30 23.78
N TYR A 110 -48.01 22.33 24.68
CA TYR A 110 -48.67 22.52 25.97
C TYR A 110 -47.95 23.57 26.83
N ARG A 111 -46.62 23.43 27.01
CA ARG A 111 -45.81 24.38 27.79
C ARG A 111 -45.83 25.78 27.17
N TYR A 112 -45.82 25.89 25.84
CA TYR A 112 -45.93 27.18 25.16
C TYR A 112 -47.27 27.85 25.44
N ILE A 113 -48.38 27.12 25.33
CA ILE A 113 -49.72 27.65 25.65
C ILE A 113 -49.77 28.11 27.11
N GLN A 114 -49.21 27.31 28.03
CA GLN A 114 -49.14 27.65 29.44
C GLN A 114 -48.31 28.94 29.70
N MET A 115 -47.21 29.13 28.97
CA MET A 115 -46.38 30.34 29.05
C MET A 115 -47.11 31.59 28.55
N GLN A 116 -47.93 31.46 27.49
CA GLN A 116 -48.70 32.58 26.94
C GLN A 116 -49.88 32.99 27.85
N GLY A 117 -50.30 32.12 28.78
CA GLY A 117 -51.38 32.38 29.74
C GLY A 117 -52.78 32.19 29.13
N GLU A 118 -53.04 32.77 27.97
CA GLU A 118 -54.29 32.61 27.21
C GLU A 118 -54.02 32.47 25.71
N ILE A 119 -54.86 31.72 25.00
CA ILE A 119 -54.78 31.58 23.55
C ILE A 119 -56.18 31.66 22.94
N THR A 120 -56.31 32.47 21.88
CA THR A 120 -57.57 32.54 21.12
C THR A 120 -57.74 31.28 20.26
N PRO A 121 -58.97 30.90 19.88
CA PRO A 121 -59.19 29.76 18.99
C PRO A 121 -58.42 29.88 17.66
N ALA A 122 -58.36 31.09 17.08
CA ALA A 122 -57.58 31.36 15.89
C ALA A 122 -56.07 31.21 16.13
N GLY A 123 -55.57 31.64 17.30
CA GLY A 123 -54.19 31.44 17.70
C GLY A 123 -53.82 29.97 17.85
N LEU A 124 -54.73 29.15 18.38
CA LEU A 124 -54.53 27.70 18.53
C LEU A 124 -54.42 27.00 17.16
N ILE A 125 -55.30 27.35 16.21
CA ILE A 125 -55.25 26.80 14.84
C ILE A 125 -53.93 27.18 14.14
N ASN A 126 -53.48 28.43 14.31
CA ASN A 126 -52.19 28.86 13.75
C ASN A 126 -51.01 28.11 14.41
N LEU A 127 -51.09 27.87 15.72
CA LEU A 127 -50.08 27.11 16.44
C LEU A 127 -50.02 25.65 15.93
N ASP A 128 -51.15 25.01 15.68
CA ASP A 128 -51.19 23.67 15.05
C ASP A 128 -50.50 23.67 13.69
N SER A 129 -50.81 24.63 12.83
CA SER A 129 -50.18 24.77 11.51
C SER A 129 -48.65 24.94 11.59
N ILE A 130 -48.15 25.64 12.61
CA ILE A 130 -46.71 25.81 12.86
C ILE A 130 -46.05 24.46 13.19
N PHE A 131 -46.66 23.66 14.07
CA PHE A 131 -46.10 22.37 14.48
C PHE A 131 -46.16 21.32 13.37
N GLU A 132 -47.16 21.38 12.49
CA GLU A 132 -47.25 20.49 11.34
C GLU A 132 -46.25 20.83 10.23
N ASN A 133 -46.12 22.13 9.89
CA ASN A 133 -45.48 22.53 8.63
C ASN A 133 -44.22 23.40 8.78
N ARG A 134 -43.94 23.98 9.96
CA ARG A 134 -42.87 24.99 10.14
C ARG A 134 -41.86 24.62 11.23
N ARG A 135 -40.94 23.71 10.91
CA ARG A 135 -39.90 23.23 11.85
C ARG A 135 -39.03 24.34 12.45
N ASP A 136 -38.67 25.38 11.69
CA ASP A 136 -37.84 26.47 12.22
C ASP A 136 -38.58 27.36 13.22
N SER A 137 -39.89 27.52 13.03
CA SER A 137 -40.75 28.19 14.02
C SER A 137 -40.88 27.37 15.30
N VAL A 138 -40.99 26.04 15.20
CA VAL A 138 -40.99 25.14 16.37
C VAL A 138 -39.68 25.26 17.16
N LYS A 139 -38.53 25.41 16.48
CA LYS A 139 -37.23 25.66 17.16
C LYS A 139 -37.24 26.97 17.94
N LYS A 140 -37.79 28.05 17.36
CA LYS A 140 -37.92 29.34 18.06
C LYS A 140 -38.83 29.22 19.29
N ILE A 141 -39.96 28.53 19.16
CA ILE A 141 -40.86 28.24 20.28
C ILE A 141 -40.12 27.47 21.38
N ARG A 142 -39.31 26.47 21.02
CA ARG A 142 -38.48 25.74 22.00
C ARG A 142 -37.56 26.67 22.79
N GLN A 143 -36.88 27.60 22.11
CA GLN A 143 -36.00 28.59 22.74
C GLN A 143 -36.73 29.61 23.62
N GLN A 144 -38.03 29.81 23.42
CA GLN A 144 -38.84 30.71 24.25
C GLN A 144 -39.34 30.02 25.52
N VAL A 145 -39.56 28.71 25.46
CA VAL A 145 -40.19 27.91 26.52
C VAL A 145 -39.16 27.25 27.45
N GLU A 146 -37.97 26.95 26.93
CA GLU A 146 -36.79 26.48 27.69
C GLU A 146 -35.98 27.66 28.22
#